data_AF-A0A0S3SZM3-F1
#
_entry.id   AF-A0A0S3SZM3-F1
#
_cell.length_a   1.000
_cell.length_b   1.000
_cell.length_c   1.000
_cell.angle_alpha   90.00
_cell.angle_beta   90.00
_cell.angle_gamma   90.00
#
_symmetry.space_group_name_H-M   'P 1'
#
loop_
_entity.id
_entity.type
_entity.pdbx_description
1 polymer ?
#
loop_
_entity_poly.entity_id
_entity_poly.type
_entity_poly.pdbx_seq_one_letter_code
_entity_poly.pdbx_strand_id
1 'polypeptide(L)'
;MEGASSSSSFVNYPSTAEDHHLVDDFYFSALYDDEEIFPISDEKYAEELQLQEALYSSTMSSGMVEKKAVQVDVNDVGDLSLTVQVDVNYVGDLSLRNLKRKHKEIGEASLAHCGICMDAKPGKEMFRNRNCSHLYCDYCIGGHVAAKIQENISMVKCPEPKCKAVIEPDNCRSIIPKEVFDRWENSLCENVVLGSQKFYCPFKDCSAMMICEAGEVVTSSECPHCNRLFCAQCKVSWHAGINCEEFQMSKREKGENGDSLVIELAKTKRWRRCSKCKIYVERIDGCTRISCRCGHEFCYACGLSWSGTHYSCVGR
;
A
#
# COMPACT_ATOMS: atom_id res chain seq x y z
N MET A 1 13.04 67.40 -21.46
CA MET A 1 11.82 68.12 -21.87
C MET A 1 10.85 67.03 -22.30
N GLU A 2 9.75 66.68 -21.65
CA GLU A 2 8.97 67.12 -20.47
C GLU A 2 8.31 65.80 -19.99
N GLY A 3 8.10 65.46 -18.72
CA GLY A 3 7.51 66.26 -17.65
C GLY A 3 5.99 66.05 -17.63
N ALA A 4 5.47 65.06 -16.90
CA ALA A 4 4.13 65.08 -16.32
C ALA A 4 3.99 64.06 -15.19
N SER A 5 3.54 64.57 -14.06
CA SER A 5 3.46 63.98 -12.72
C SER A 5 2.02 63.56 -12.38
N SER A 6 1.87 62.99 -11.17
CA SER A 6 0.65 62.91 -10.35
C SER A 6 -0.21 61.66 -10.57
N SER A 7 -0.77 60.99 -9.56
CA SER A 7 -0.96 61.32 -8.14
C SER A 7 -1.33 60.07 -7.35
N SER A 8 -0.86 60.04 -6.10
CA SER A 8 -1.29 59.16 -5.01
C SER A 8 -2.73 59.40 -4.61
N SER A 9 -3.41 58.35 -4.16
CA SER A 9 -4.58 58.46 -3.27
C SER A 9 -4.37 57.54 -2.07
N PHE A 10 -3.84 58.14 -1.01
CA PHE A 10 -3.95 57.65 0.36
C PHE A 10 -5.42 57.79 0.78
N VAL A 11 -6.00 56.72 1.32
CA VAL A 11 -7.20 56.82 2.15
C VAL A 11 -6.77 56.42 3.55
N ASN A 12 -7.05 57.29 4.51
CA ASN A 12 -6.57 57.21 5.88
C ASN A 12 -7.75 57.47 6.83
N TYR A 13 -7.78 56.67 7.91
CA TYR A 13 -8.54 56.79 9.18
C TYR A 13 -10.02 56.33 9.22
N PRO A 14 -10.53 55.84 10.39
CA PRO A 14 -9.98 56.04 11.75
C PRO A 14 -9.79 54.80 12.64
N SER A 15 -8.83 54.95 13.56
CA SER A 15 -8.72 54.23 14.82
C SER A 15 -9.80 54.73 15.79
N THR A 16 -10.55 53.81 16.39
CA THR A 16 -11.24 54.02 17.66
C THR A 16 -10.93 52.84 18.55
N ALA A 17 -10.31 53.15 19.69
CA ALA A 17 -10.11 52.26 20.81
C ALA A 17 -11.43 52.03 21.56
N GLU A 18 -11.43 50.94 22.33
CA GLU A 18 -12.36 50.61 23.41
C GLU A 18 -13.74 50.08 22.99
N ASP A 19 -13.85 48.76 22.92
CA ASP A 19 -14.95 48.09 23.62
C ASP A 19 -14.47 46.78 24.25
N HIS A 20 -14.81 46.66 25.52
CA HIS A 20 -14.37 45.66 26.48
C HIS A 20 -15.42 44.53 26.55
N HIS A 21 -14.95 43.31 26.82
CA HIS A 21 -15.72 42.15 27.30
C HIS A 21 -16.67 41.43 26.33
N LEU A 22 -16.24 40.24 25.88
CA LEU A 22 -16.78 38.93 26.29
C LEU A 22 -15.95 37.86 25.58
N VAL A 23 -14.72 37.66 26.07
CA VAL A 23 -13.94 36.46 25.71
C VAL A 23 -14.41 35.38 26.68
N ASP A 24 -14.88 34.29 26.10
CA ASP A 24 -15.49 33.16 26.80
C ASP A 24 -14.50 32.57 27.82
N ASP A 25 -14.75 32.81 29.11
CA ASP A 25 -13.99 32.27 30.25
C ASP A 25 -14.10 30.73 30.34
N PHE A 26 -14.80 30.08 29.40
CA PHE A 26 -14.90 28.62 29.30
C PHE A 26 -13.71 27.96 28.61
N TYR A 27 -12.94 28.69 27.78
CA TYR A 27 -11.85 28.09 26.99
C TYR A 27 -10.54 27.96 27.78
N PHE A 28 -10.35 28.76 28.84
CA PHE A 28 -9.11 28.75 29.63
C PHE A 28 -9.14 27.83 30.86
N SER A 29 -10.29 27.26 31.24
CA SER A 29 -10.37 26.24 32.29
C SER A 29 -9.95 24.84 31.83
N ALA A 30 -9.82 24.59 30.52
CA ALA A 30 -9.43 23.27 30.00
C ALA A 30 -7.90 23.05 29.91
N LEU A 31 -7.08 24.00 30.37
CA LEU A 31 -5.61 23.91 30.32
C LEU A 31 -4.94 23.83 31.70
N TYR A 32 -5.74 23.72 32.77
CA TYR A 32 -5.26 23.47 34.14
C TYR A 32 -6.23 22.53 34.88
N ASP A 33 -6.45 21.34 34.33
CA ASP A 33 -6.76 20.18 35.15
C ASP A 33 -5.45 19.42 35.33
N ASP A 34 -4.75 19.77 36.40
CA ASP A 34 -3.70 18.95 36.99
C ASP A 34 -4.24 17.54 37.23
N GLU A 35 -3.35 16.56 37.03
CA GLU A 35 -3.57 15.12 37.17
C GLU A 35 -4.63 14.68 38.20
N GLU A 36 -5.81 14.28 37.72
CA GLU A 36 -6.58 13.22 38.36
C GLU A 36 -6.68 12.03 37.41
N ILE A 37 -5.66 11.18 37.45
CA ILE A 37 -5.79 9.78 37.06
C ILE A 37 -6.82 9.19 38.02
N PHE A 38 -8.09 9.15 37.61
CA PHE A 38 -9.10 8.37 38.32
C PHE A 38 -8.60 6.92 38.42
N PRO A 39 -8.36 6.36 39.63
CA PRO A 39 -8.08 4.95 39.73
C PRO A 39 -9.35 4.23 39.29
N ILE A 40 -9.27 3.53 38.15
CA ILE A 40 -10.33 2.62 37.71
C ILE A 40 -10.48 1.62 38.87
N SER A 41 -11.56 1.70 39.64
CA SER A 41 -11.79 0.71 40.68
C SER A 41 -12.07 -0.63 40.01
N ASP A 42 -11.48 -1.69 40.55
CA ASP A 42 -11.66 -3.06 40.03
C ASP A 42 -13.14 -3.44 39.91
N GLU A 43 -14.01 -2.82 40.73
CA GLU A 43 -15.45 -2.99 40.73
C GLU A 43 -16.12 -2.41 39.48
N LYS A 44 -15.77 -1.18 39.05
CA LYS A 44 -16.30 -0.61 37.80
C LYS A 44 -15.82 -1.35 36.56
N TYR A 45 -14.59 -1.85 36.60
CA TYR A 45 -14.04 -2.64 35.50
C TYR A 45 -14.72 -4.02 35.41
N ALA A 46 -15.00 -4.65 36.55
CA ALA A 46 -15.72 -5.92 36.60
C ALA A 46 -17.18 -5.77 36.11
N GLU A 47 -17.87 -4.69 36.47
CA GLU A 47 -19.23 -4.41 36.00
C GLU A 47 -19.30 -4.21 34.48
N GLU A 48 -18.34 -3.48 33.90
CA GLU A 48 -18.26 -3.27 32.44
C GLU A 48 -18.01 -4.59 31.70
N LEU A 49 -17.14 -5.45 32.25
CA LEU A 49 -16.85 -6.76 31.67
C LEU A 49 -18.09 -7.67 31.68
N GLN A 50 -18.84 -7.68 32.78
CA GLN A 50 -20.08 -8.45 32.91
C GLN A 50 -21.16 -7.95 31.94
N LEU A 51 -21.25 -6.63 31.72
CA LEU A 51 -22.17 -6.05 30.74
C LEU A 51 -21.82 -6.50 29.32
N GLN A 52 -20.54 -6.48 28.95
CA GLN A 52 -20.09 -6.95 27.64
C GLN A 52 -20.37 -8.45 27.42
N GLU A 53 -20.14 -9.28 28.43
CA GLU A 53 -20.43 -10.73 28.37
C GLU A 53 -21.94 -11.01 28.24
N ALA A 54 -22.78 -10.22 28.94
CA ALA A 54 -24.23 -10.33 28.86
C ALA A 54 -24.76 -9.90 27.46
N LEU A 55 -24.21 -8.84 26.88
CA LEU A 55 -24.55 -8.40 25.53
C LEU A 55 -24.12 -9.42 24.47
N TYR A 56 -22.95 -10.03 24.63
CA TYR A 56 -22.46 -11.08 23.73
C TYR A 56 -23.31 -12.36 23.83
N SER A 57 -23.73 -12.74 25.04
CA SER A 57 -24.60 -13.90 25.24
C SER A 57 -26.02 -13.67 24.71
N SER A 58 -26.51 -12.43 24.76
CA SER A 58 -27.83 -12.05 24.23
C SER A 58 -27.88 -12.08 22.70
N THR A 59 -26.79 -11.72 22.02
CA THR A 59 -26.70 -11.79 20.55
C THR A 59 -26.65 -13.23 20.03
N MET A 60 -26.15 -14.19 20.81
CA MET A 60 -26.14 -15.61 20.46
C MET A 60 -27.50 -16.31 20.64
N SER A 61 -28.40 -15.75 21.46
CA SER A 61 -29.67 -16.39 21.83
C SER A 61 -30.89 -15.95 21.00
N SER A 62 -30.78 -14.91 20.17
CA SER A 62 -31.91 -14.39 19.37
C SER A 62 -31.97 -14.87 17.90
N GLY A 63 -31.17 -15.87 17.52
CA GLY A 63 -31.16 -16.44 16.18
C GLY A 63 -32.17 -17.59 15.95
N MET A 64 -33.45 -17.43 16.33
CA MET A 64 -34.50 -18.35 15.89
C MET A 64 -35.22 -17.77 14.67
N VAL A 65 -34.82 -18.18 13.46
CA VAL A 65 -35.61 -17.91 12.24
C VAL A 65 -35.85 -19.22 11.50
N GLU A 66 -37.12 -19.48 11.25
CA GLU A 66 -37.66 -20.69 10.62
C GLU A 66 -37.03 -20.94 9.23
N LYS A 67 -36.61 -22.19 8.99
CA LYS A 67 -36.08 -22.64 7.70
C LYS A 67 -37.23 -22.77 6.70
N LYS A 68 -37.34 -21.85 5.73
CA LYS A 68 -38.18 -22.07 4.54
C LYS A 68 -37.29 -22.39 3.35
N ALA A 69 -37.30 -23.65 2.93
CA ALA A 69 -36.68 -24.08 1.67
C ALA A 69 -37.63 -23.70 0.52
N VAL A 70 -37.15 -22.89 -0.42
CA VAL A 70 -37.84 -22.64 -1.69
C VAL A 70 -37.16 -23.50 -2.76
N GLN A 71 -37.90 -24.44 -3.33
CA GLN A 71 -37.50 -25.16 -4.53
C GLN A 71 -38.04 -24.41 -5.74
N VAL A 72 -37.17 -24.11 -6.71
CA VAL A 72 -37.58 -23.61 -8.03
C VAL A 72 -37.18 -24.65 -9.05
N ASP A 73 -38.19 -25.28 -9.66
CA ASP A 73 -38.02 -26.22 -10.77
C ASP A 73 -37.88 -25.43 -12.08
N VAL A 74 -36.80 -25.67 -12.81
CA VAL A 74 -36.66 -25.22 -14.19
C VAL A 74 -36.24 -26.43 -15.03
N ASN A 75 -37.18 -26.92 -15.84
CA ASN A 75 -36.96 -28.05 -16.72
C ASN A 75 -36.12 -27.66 -17.94
N ASP A 76 -35.20 -28.57 -18.27
CA ASP A 76 -34.55 -28.84 -19.57
C ASP A 76 -33.39 -27.90 -20.00
N VAL A 77 -32.13 -28.29 -19.75
CA VAL A 77 -31.31 -29.23 -20.54
C VAL A 77 -29.97 -29.45 -19.79
N GLY A 78 -29.67 -30.70 -19.41
CA GLY A 78 -28.32 -31.17 -19.04
C GLY A 78 -27.93 -31.05 -17.56
N ASP A 79 -28.26 -32.11 -16.80
CA ASP A 79 -27.90 -32.46 -15.41
C ASP A 79 -26.79 -31.63 -14.72
N LEU A 80 -27.19 -30.46 -14.16
CA LEU A 80 -26.37 -29.64 -13.27
C LEU A 80 -27.22 -29.10 -12.12
N SER A 81 -27.32 -29.87 -11.03
CA SER A 81 -27.93 -29.40 -9.78
C SER A 81 -26.93 -28.52 -9.00
N LEU A 82 -27.10 -27.20 -9.05
CA LEU A 82 -26.43 -26.26 -8.13
C LEU A 82 -27.22 -26.21 -6.80
N THR A 83 -26.62 -26.73 -5.73
CA THR A 83 -27.05 -26.40 -4.36
C THR A 83 -26.10 -25.37 -3.78
N VAL A 84 -26.56 -24.13 -3.67
CA VAL A 84 -25.83 -23.04 -3.01
C VAL A 84 -26.25 -23.00 -1.55
N GLN A 85 -25.32 -23.27 -0.64
CA GLN A 85 -25.48 -22.94 0.77
C GLN A 85 -24.64 -21.69 1.05
N VAL A 86 -25.30 -20.60 1.42
CA VAL A 86 -24.64 -19.36 1.83
C VAL A 86 -24.70 -19.29 3.35
N ASP A 87 -23.55 -19.43 4.01
CA ASP A 87 -23.39 -19.03 5.41
C ASP A 87 -23.05 -17.54 5.45
N VAL A 88 -23.98 -16.71 5.93
CA VAL A 88 -23.72 -15.28 6.19
C VAL A 88 -23.44 -15.13 7.68
N ASN A 89 -22.15 -15.11 8.05
CA ASN A 89 -21.64 -14.54 9.30
C ASN A 89 -20.17 -14.12 9.08
N TYR A 90 -19.92 -12.82 9.02
CA TYR A 90 -18.58 -12.16 9.07
C TYR A 90 -18.21 -12.04 10.57
N VAL A 91 -16.96 -12.23 11.05
CA VAL A 91 -15.82 -11.31 11.00
C VAL A 91 -14.52 -12.10 11.30
N GLY A 92 -13.46 -11.90 10.52
CA GLY A 92 -12.09 -12.35 10.87
C GLY A 92 -11.55 -13.55 10.07
N ASP A 93 -10.37 -13.33 9.47
CA ASP A 93 -9.56 -14.23 8.64
C ASP A 93 -10.11 -14.57 7.23
N LEU A 94 -9.39 -14.09 6.20
CA LEU A 94 -9.53 -14.52 4.81
C LEU A 94 -8.91 -15.91 4.67
N SER A 95 -9.56 -16.90 5.27
CA SER A 95 -9.26 -18.30 4.98
C SER A 95 -9.97 -18.67 3.67
N LEU A 96 -9.19 -18.97 2.63
CA LEU A 96 -9.67 -19.57 1.38
C LEU A 96 -10.40 -20.88 1.71
N ARG A 97 -11.72 -20.81 1.92
CA ARG A 97 -12.53 -22.01 2.19
C ARG A 97 -12.68 -22.81 0.88
N ASN A 98 -12.05 -23.97 0.90
CA ASN A 98 -12.22 -25.15 0.05
C ASN A 98 -13.26 -25.04 -1.11
N LEU A 99 -12.78 -24.75 -2.32
CA LEU A 99 -13.44 -25.21 -3.54
C LEU A 99 -13.25 -26.74 -3.64
N LYS A 100 -14.13 -27.52 -3.00
CA LYS A 100 -14.21 -28.96 -3.29
C LYS A 100 -14.87 -29.14 -4.66
N ARG A 101 -14.05 -29.25 -5.72
CA ARG A 101 -14.51 -29.83 -6.99
C ARG A 101 -14.73 -31.32 -6.79
N LYS A 102 -15.93 -31.82 -7.11
CA LYS A 102 -16.20 -33.26 -7.21
C LYS A 102 -15.18 -33.88 -8.18
N HIS A 103 -14.37 -34.81 -7.67
CA HIS A 103 -13.50 -35.64 -8.50
C HIS A 103 -14.38 -36.51 -9.39
N LYS A 104 -14.44 -36.17 -10.68
CA LYS A 104 -14.82 -37.15 -11.71
C LYS A 104 -13.64 -38.10 -11.81
N GLU A 105 -13.85 -39.38 -11.51
CA GLU A 105 -12.87 -40.44 -11.76
C GLU A 105 -12.53 -40.41 -13.26
N ILE A 106 -11.35 -39.89 -13.56
CA ILE A 106 -10.73 -39.92 -14.87
C ILE A 106 -9.53 -40.83 -14.67
N GLY A 107 -9.44 -41.89 -15.50
CA GLY A 107 -8.45 -42.96 -15.36
C GLY A 107 -7.02 -42.48 -15.16
N GLU A 108 -6.20 -43.33 -14.54
CA GLU A 108 -4.82 -43.14 -14.07
C GLU A 108 -3.79 -42.61 -15.11
N ALA A 109 -4.23 -42.29 -16.32
CA ALA A 109 -3.38 -41.63 -17.31
C ALA A 109 -3.16 -40.15 -16.91
N SER A 110 -1.98 -39.88 -16.32
CA SER A 110 -1.31 -38.57 -16.17
C SER A 110 -1.67 -37.67 -14.97
N LEU A 111 -1.65 -38.23 -13.75
CA LEU A 111 -1.49 -37.43 -12.52
C LEU A 111 -0.05 -36.90 -12.40
N ALA A 112 0.11 -35.66 -11.92
CA ALA A 112 1.40 -35.07 -11.59
C ALA A 112 1.42 -34.58 -10.14
N HIS A 113 2.59 -34.57 -9.52
CA HIS A 113 2.75 -34.17 -8.12
C HIS A 113 3.11 -32.70 -8.00
N CYS A 114 2.48 -32.00 -7.06
CA CYS A 114 2.78 -30.60 -6.74
C CYS A 114 4.07 -30.48 -5.91
N GLY A 115 5.01 -29.63 -6.31
CA GLY A 115 6.25 -29.40 -5.55
C GLY A 115 6.09 -28.64 -4.22
N ILE A 116 4.89 -28.17 -3.87
CA ILE A 116 4.60 -27.46 -2.60
C ILE A 116 3.82 -28.36 -1.64
N CYS A 117 2.63 -28.83 -2.05
CA CYS A 117 1.80 -29.65 -1.17
C CYS A 117 2.04 -31.16 -1.31
N MET A 118 2.85 -31.60 -2.27
CA MET A 118 3.16 -33.01 -2.56
C MET A 118 1.97 -33.89 -3.01
N ASP A 119 0.78 -33.32 -3.17
CA ASP A 119 -0.40 -34.03 -3.66
C ASP A 119 -0.30 -34.35 -5.16
N ALA A 120 -0.86 -35.50 -5.55
CA ALA A 120 -1.15 -35.85 -6.93
C ALA A 120 -2.41 -35.10 -7.43
N LYS A 121 -2.28 -34.36 -8.53
CA LYS A 121 -3.38 -33.64 -9.18
C LYS A 121 -3.42 -33.97 -10.68
N PRO A 122 -4.60 -33.90 -11.33
CA PRO A 122 -4.70 -34.06 -12.78
C PRO A 122 -4.02 -32.89 -13.49
N GLY A 123 -3.46 -33.11 -14.68
CA GLY A 123 -2.71 -32.08 -15.42
C GLY A 123 -3.45 -30.75 -15.67
N LYS A 124 -4.79 -30.77 -15.65
CA LYS A 124 -5.65 -29.57 -15.77
C LYS A 124 -5.66 -28.67 -14.52
N GLU A 125 -5.25 -29.19 -13.37
CA GLU A 125 -5.14 -28.49 -12.08
C GLU A 125 -3.68 -28.18 -11.73
N MET A 126 -2.78 -28.41 -12.69
CA MET A 126 -1.35 -28.19 -12.56
C MET A 126 -0.96 -26.94 -13.34
N PHE A 127 -0.40 -25.98 -12.61
CA PHE A 127 0.17 -24.78 -13.15
C PHE A 127 1.50 -25.10 -13.84
N ARG A 128 1.68 -24.54 -15.04
CA ARG A 128 2.93 -24.60 -15.81
C ARG A 128 3.41 -23.21 -16.14
N ASN A 129 4.58 -22.84 -15.64
CA ASN A 129 5.24 -21.62 -16.08
C ASN A 129 5.90 -21.84 -17.44
N ARG A 130 5.84 -20.85 -18.33
CA ARG A 130 6.51 -20.92 -19.66
C ARG A 130 8.04 -20.92 -19.54
N ASN A 131 8.55 -20.36 -18.45
CA ASN A 131 9.97 -20.05 -18.26
C ASN A 131 10.72 -21.08 -17.38
N CYS A 132 10.06 -22.15 -16.92
CA CYS A 132 10.70 -23.27 -16.21
C CYS A 132 9.83 -24.53 -16.21
N SER A 133 10.42 -25.70 -15.98
CA SER A 133 9.72 -27.00 -15.95
C SER A 133 9.16 -27.40 -14.57
N HIS A 134 9.20 -26.52 -13.57
CA HIS A 134 8.69 -26.82 -12.23
C HIS A 134 7.16 -26.83 -12.20
N LEU A 135 6.59 -27.81 -11.49
CA LEU A 135 5.16 -28.09 -11.47
C LEU A 135 4.58 -27.92 -10.08
N TYR A 136 3.46 -27.21 -10.03
CA TYR A 136 2.72 -26.92 -8.80
C TYR A 136 1.23 -26.95 -9.12
N CYS A 137 0.39 -27.29 -8.16
CA CYS A 137 -1.06 -27.18 -8.39
C CYS A 137 -1.49 -25.71 -8.41
N ASP A 138 -2.60 -25.43 -9.10
CA ASP A 138 -3.16 -24.09 -9.26
C ASP A 138 -3.41 -23.40 -7.92
N TYR A 139 -3.87 -24.16 -6.92
CA TYR A 139 -4.12 -23.67 -5.57
C TYR A 139 -2.83 -23.16 -4.89
N CYS A 140 -1.75 -23.95 -4.94
CA CYS A 140 -0.49 -23.56 -4.31
C CYS A 140 0.15 -22.35 -5.00
N ILE A 141 0.07 -22.27 -6.34
CA ILE A 141 0.57 -21.10 -7.07
C ILE A 141 -0.28 -19.87 -6.80
N GLY A 142 -1.61 -20.01 -6.79
CA GLY A 142 -2.51 -18.92 -6.46
C GLY A 142 -2.21 -18.36 -5.07
N GLY A 143 -2.04 -19.23 -4.08
CA GLY A 143 -1.63 -18.84 -2.72
C GLY A 143 -0.25 -18.19 -2.65
N HIS A 144 0.75 -18.74 -3.35
CA HIS A 144 2.10 -18.15 -3.42
C HIS A 144 2.08 -16.75 -4.04
N VAL A 145 1.38 -16.57 -5.17
CA VAL A 145 1.21 -15.27 -5.82
C VAL A 145 0.52 -14.31 -4.87
N ALA A 146 -0.64 -14.69 -4.31
CA ALA A 146 -1.39 -13.83 -3.39
C ALA A 146 -0.54 -13.37 -2.20
N ALA A 147 0.21 -14.28 -1.57
CA ALA A 147 1.12 -13.95 -0.48
C ALA A 147 2.20 -12.94 -0.91
N LYS A 148 2.81 -13.13 -2.09
CA LYS A 148 3.85 -12.21 -2.59
C LYS A 148 3.28 -10.82 -2.91
N ILE A 149 2.08 -10.75 -3.49
CA ILE A 149 1.42 -9.46 -3.75
C ILE A 149 1.04 -8.76 -2.45
N GLN A 150 0.60 -9.51 -1.44
CA GLN A 150 0.33 -8.97 -0.10
C GLN A 150 1.58 -8.38 0.55
N GLU A 151 2.74 -9.00 0.36
CA GLU A 151 4.08 -8.50 0.77
C GLU A 151 4.57 -7.30 -0.08
N ASN A 152 3.76 -6.82 -1.04
CA ASN A 152 4.11 -5.80 -2.03
C ASN A 152 5.32 -6.20 -2.91
N ILE A 153 5.46 -7.48 -3.22
CA ILE A 153 6.46 -8.00 -4.15
C ILE A 153 5.79 -8.25 -5.50
N SER A 154 6.01 -7.36 -6.47
CA SER A 154 5.42 -7.46 -7.81
C SER A 154 6.16 -8.43 -8.74
N MET A 155 7.47 -8.61 -8.53
CA MET A 155 8.27 -9.56 -9.31
C MET A 155 8.23 -10.94 -8.66
N VAL A 156 7.14 -11.69 -8.91
CA VAL A 156 6.93 -13.01 -8.34
C VAL A 156 7.80 -14.05 -9.06
N LYS A 157 8.78 -14.61 -8.34
CA LYS A 157 9.64 -15.69 -8.85
C LYS A 157 8.99 -17.06 -8.62
N CYS A 158 9.39 -18.04 -9.43
CA CYS A 158 9.08 -19.45 -9.25
C CYS A 158 9.42 -19.89 -7.80
N PRO A 159 8.55 -20.69 -7.14
CA PRO A 159 8.80 -21.16 -5.76
C PRO A 159 10.11 -21.95 -5.60
N GLU A 160 10.57 -22.63 -6.65
CA GLU A 160 11.84 -23.37 -6.64
C GLU A 160 13.06 -22.46 -6.31
N PRO A 161 13.81 -22.71 -5.22
CA PRO A 161 14.85 -21.80 -4.71
C PRO A 161 15.95 -21.41 -5.70
N LYS A 162 16.32 -22.30 -6.63
CA LYS A 162 17.38 -22.05 -7.62
C LYS A 162 16.83 -21.56 -8.96
N CYS A 163 15.51 -21.48 -9.11
CA CYS A 163 14.89 -21.03 -10.33
C CYS A 163 14.77 -19.51 -10.35
N LYS A 164 15.18 -18.90 -11.46
CA LYS A 164 15.06 -17.44 -11.68
C LYS A 164 13.86 -17.07 -12.56
N ALA A 165 13.05 -18.06 -12.96
CA ALA A 165 11.89 -17.82 -13.79
C ALA A 165 10.88 -16.94 -13.04
N VAL A 166 10.39 -15.91 -13.72
CA VAL A 166 9.32 -15.03 -13.23
C VAL A 166 7.98 -15.63 -13.65
N ILE A 167 6.98 -15.49 -12.79
CA ILE A 167 5.59 -15.83 -13.08
C ILE A 167 4.91 -14.58 -13.62
N GLU A 168 4.35 -14.66 -14.83
CA GLU A 168 3.61 -13.55 -15.45
C GLU A 168 2.14 -13.56 -15.01
N PRO A 169 1.50 -12.39 -14.78
CA PRO A 169 0.11 -12.31 -14.38
C PRO A 169 -0.85 -13.05 -15.31
N ASP A 170 -0.64 -12.97 -16.63
CA ASP A 170 -1.49 -13.62 -17.63
C ASP A 170 -1.58 -15.14 -17.45
N ASN A 171 -0.53 -15.78 -16.94
CA ASN A 171 -0.54 -17.21 -16.65
C ASN A 171 -1.40 -17.55 -15.42
N CYS A 172 -1.66 -16.57 -14.55
CA CYS A 172 -2.37 -16.76 -13.28
C CYS A 172 -3.81 -16.24 -13.28
N ARG A 173 -4.29 -15.60 -14.36
CA ARG A 173 -5.60 -14.94 -14.44
C ARG A 173 -6.78 -15.85 -14.04
N SER A 174 -6.70 -17.15 -14.34
CA SER A 174 -7.75 -18.12 -14.01
C SER A 174 -7.66 -18.72 -12.61
N ILE A 175 -6.56 -18.50 -11.88
CA ILE A 175 -6.26 -19.17 -10.61
C ILE A 175 -6.18 -18.22 -9.41
N ILE A 176 -6.09 -16.90 -9.63
CA ILE A 176 -6.10 -15.89 -8.57
C ILE A 176 -7.38 -15.04 -8.60
N PRO A 177 -7.85 -14.53 -7.44
CA PRO A 177 -8.95 -13.58 -7.38
C PRO A 177 -8.67 -12.31 -8.18
N LYS A 178 -9.72 -11.68 -8.70
CA LYS A 178 -9.62 -10.47 -9.53
C LYS A 178 -8.92 -9.34 -8.77
N GLU A 179 -9.20 -9.18 -7.49
CA GLU A 179 -8.63 -8.14 -6.63
C GLU A 179 -7.11 -8.29 -6.49
N VAL A 180 -6.62 -9.54 -6.41
CA VAL A 180 -5.19 -9.84 -6.35
C VAL A 180 -4.54 -9.58 -7.71
N PHE A 181 -5.22 -9.96 -8.79
CA PHE A 181 -4.77 -9.73 -10.16
C PHE A 181 -4.64 -8.22 -10.47
N ASP A 182 -5.68 -7.44 -10.20
CA ASP A 182 -5.71 -5.99 -10.42
C ASP A 182 -4.61 -5.29 -9.60
N ARG A 183 -4.43 -5.70 -8.33
CA ARG A 183 -3.34 -5.17 -7.48
C ARG A 183 -1.96 -5.54 -8.04
N TRP A 184 -1.80 -6.75 -8.58
CA TRP A 184 -0.55 -7.18 -9.18
C TRP A 184 -0.21 -6.38 -10.44
N GLU A 185 -1.16 -6.22 -11.35
CA GLU A 185 -0.98 -5.42 -12.58
C GLU A 185 -0.64 -3.96 -12.26
N ASN A 186 -1.40 -3.33 -11.35
CA ASN A 186 -1.10 -1.96 -10.90
C ASN A 186 0.31 -1.84 -10.34
N SER A 187 0.73 -2.79 -9.50
CA SER A 187 2.08 -2.79 -8.96
C SER A 187 3.15 -3.00 -10.05
N LEU A 188 2.90 -3.83 -11.06
CA LEU A 188 3.82 -3.99 -12.19
C LEU A 188 3.93 -2.71 -13.02
N CYS A 189 2.82 -2.06 -13.35
CA CYS A 189 2.79 -0.77 -14.03
C CYS A 189 3.59 0.28 -13.25
N GLU A 190 3.39 0.37 -11.94
CA GLU A 190 4.18 1.24 -11.09
C GLU A 190 5.68 0.92 -11.15
N ASN A 191 6.08 -0.35 -11.19
CA ASN A 191 7.49 -0.73 -11.21
C ASN A 191 8.19 -0.48 -12.56
N VAL A 192 7.43 -0.32 -13.65
CA VAL A 192 7.97 0.11 -14.95
C VAL A 192 8.42 1.57 -14.89
N VAL A 193 7.69 2.41 -14.16
CA VAL A 193 8.03 3.82 -14.00
C VAL A 193 9.26 3.96 -13.09
N LEU A 194 10.32 4.58 -13.62
CA LEU A 194 11.55 4.80 -12.84
C LEU A 194 11.25 5.66 -11.62
N GLY A 195 11.89 5.35 -10.48
CA GLY A 195 11.71 6.15 -9.26
C GLY A 195 12.07 7.63 -9.44
N SER A 196 12.89 7.97 -10.43
CA SER A 196 13.22 9.35 -10.82
C SER A 196 12.09 10.08 -11.55
N GLN A 197 11.18 9.35 -12.22
CA GLN A 197 10.04 9.92 -12.95
C GLN A 197 8.80 10.07 -12.07
N LYS A 198 8.74 9.36 -10.94
CA LYS A 198 7.64 9.47 -9.98
C LYS A 198 7.79 10.68 -9.08
N PHE A 199 6.71 11.40 -8.87
CA PHE A 199 6.59 12.37 -7.80
C PHE A 199 5.14 12.45 -7.34
N TYR A 200 4.94 12.96 -6.12
CA TYR A 200 3.62 13.09 -5.53
C TYR A 200 3.21 14.56 -5.54
N CYS A 201 1.90 14.79 -5.61
CA CYS A 201 1.30 16.10 -5.43
C CYS A 201 1.77 16.68 -4.07
N PRO A 202 2.31 17.91 -4.02
CA PRO A 202 2.86 18.48 -2.79
C PRO A 202 1.77 18.88 -1.78
N PHE A 203 0.51 18.89 -2.20
CA PHE A 203 -0.63 19.20 -1.34
C PHE A 203 -1.05 17.96 -0.57
N LYS A 204 -0.95 18.00 0.77
CA LYS A 204 -1.16 16.85 1.68
C LYS A 204 -2.55 16.22 1.53
N ASP A 205 -3.56 17.04 1.26
CA ASP A 205 -4.95 16.64 1.02
C ASP A 205 -5.17 15.98 -0.35
N CYS A 206 -4.20 16.04 -1.25
CA CYS A 206 -4.24 15.39 -2.56
C CYS A 206 -3.26 14.21 -2.63
N SER A 207 -1.97 14.45 -2.46
CA SER A 207 -0.89 13.45 -2.50
C SER A 207 -0.93 12.48 -3.69
N ALA A 208 -1.62 12.83 -4.78
CA ALA A 208 -1.75 11.98 -5.96
C ALA A 208 -0.39 11.74 -6.64
N MET A 209 -0.16 10.51 -7.09
CA MET A 209 1.07 10.13 -7.79
C MET A 209 1.03 10.61 -9.25
N MET A 210 2.10 11.25 -9.70
CA MET A 210 2.26 11.78 -11.05
C MET A 210 3.58 11.30 -11.65
N ILE A 211 3.62 11.26 -12.99
CA ILE A 211 4.78 10.84 -13.78
C ILE A 211 5.28 12.04 -14.57
N CYS A 212 6.56 12.37 -14.42
CA CYS A 212 7.23 13.37 -15.24
C CYS A 212 8.02 12.66 -16.33
N GLU A 213 7.64 12.86 -17.60
CA GLU A 213 8.42 12.36 -18.72
C GLU A 213 9.72 13.18 -18.85
N ALA A 214 10.85 12.49 -18.84
CA ALA A 214 12.15 13.11 -18.95
C ALA A 214 12.37 13.56 -20.40
N GLY A 215 12.07 14.82 -20.69
CA GLY A 215 12.26 15.41 -22.02
C GLY A 215 12.38 16.92 -21.97
N GLU A 216 11.52 17.59 -21.21
CA GLU A 216 11.53 19.04 -21.05
C GLU A 216 11.60 19.45 -19.57
N VAL A 217 12.34 20.53 -19.30
CA VAL A 217 12.42 21.11 -17.95
C VAL A 217 11.11 21.87 -17.69
N VAL A 218 10.11 21.14 -17.23
CA VAL A 218 8.85 21.74 -16.76
C VAL A 218 9.09 22.32 -15.37
N THR A 219 8.98 23.64 -15.22
CA THR A 219 9.11 24.30 -13.91
C THR A 219 7.76 24.42 -13.22
N SER A 220 6.75 24.90 -13.92
CA SER A 220 5.39 25.08 -13.41
C SER A 220 4.45 24.05 -14.03
N SER A 221 3.63 23.39 -13.21
CA SER A 221 2.63 22.44 -13.70
C SER A 221 1.43 22.39 -12.75
N GLU A 222 0.28 21.97 -13.27
CA GLU A 222 -0.96 21.79 -12.52
C GLU A 222 -1.17 20.32 -12.18
N CYS A 223 -1.60 20.02 -10.97
CA CYS A 223 -1.95 18.66 -10.60
C CYS A 223 -3.26 18.26 -11.31
N PRO A 224 -3.32 17.14 -12.06
CA PRO A 224 -4.55 16.72 -12.75
C PRO A 224 -5.66 16.27 -11.79
N HIS A 225 -5.35 16.05 -10.50
CA HIS A 225 -6.31 15.60 -9.50
C HIS A 225 -6.93 16.74 -8.68
N CYS A 226 -6.15 17.79 -8.36
CA CYS A 226 -6.62 18.91 -7.55
C CYS A 226 -6.52 20.27 -8.25
N ASN A 227 -6.00 20.32 -9.47
CA ASN A 227 -5.86 21.50 -10.33
C ASN A 227 -5.06 22.64 -9.69
N ARG A 228 -4.24 22.34 -8.67
CA ARG A 228 -3.39 23.32 -8.01
C ARG A 228 -2.01 23.35 -8.66
N LEU A 229 -1.48 24.58 -8.78
CA LEU A 229 -0.19 24.85 -9.38
C LEU A 229 0.96 24.48 -8.44
N PHE A 230 1.99 23.83 -8.97
CA PHE A 230 3.17 23.42 -8.24
C PHE A 230 4.45 23.59 -9.05
N CYS A 231 5.59 23.62 -8.36
CA CYS A 231 6.90 23.61 -9.00
C CYS A 231 7.37 22.16 -9.19
N ALA A 232 7.48 21.68 -10.43
CA ALA A 232 7.86 20.29 -10.71
C ALA A 232 9.34 20.01 -10.44
N GLN A 233 10.21 21.02 -10.49
CA GLN A 233 11.62 20.90 -10.10
C GLN A 233 11.79 20.79 -8.59
N CYS A 234 11.15 21.68 -7.83
CA CYS A 234 11.28 21.75 -6.37
C CYS A 234 10.34 20.79 -5.63
N LYS A 235 9.30 20.27 -6.31
CA LYS A 235 8.26 19.38 -5.78
C LYS A 235 7.52 19.98 -4.57
N VAL A 236 7.14 21.25 -4.70
CA VAL A 236 6.45 22.06 -3.68
C VAL A 236 5.33 22.88 -4.32
N SER A 237 4.46 23.49 -3.51
CA SER A 237 3.51 24.49 -4.01
C SER A 237 4.21 25.57 -4.83
N TRP A 238 3.52 26.11 -5.83
CA TRP A 238 4.10 27.09 -6.73
C TRP A 238 4.64 28.30 -5.96
N HIS A 239 5.88 28.69 -6.27
CA HIS A 239 6.56 29.85 -5.67
C HIS A 239 6.78 30.92 -6.74
N ALA A 240 5.79 31.80 -6.91
CA ALA A 240 5.89 32.92 -7.83
C ALA A 240 6.93 33.96 -7.35
N GLY A 241 7.61 34.61 -8.29
CA GLY A 241 8.49 35.75 -8.00
C GLY A 241 9.91 35.41 -7.55
N ILE A 242 10.24 34.14 -7.37
CA ILE A 242 11.62 33.66 -7.10
C ILE A 242 11.91 32.42 -7.92
N ASN A 243 13.17 32.26 -8.32
CA ASN A 243 13.59 31.07 -9.06
C ASN A 243 13.80 29.86 -8.11
N CYS A 244 13.96 28.67 -8.69
CA CYS A 244 14.17 27.44 -7.92
C CYS A 244 15.42 27.49 -7.02
N GLU A 245 16.49 28.16 -7.47
CA GLU A 245 17.76 28.24 -6.73
C GLU A 245 17.58 29.09 -5.47
N GLU A 246 16.98 30.27 -5.61
CA GLU A 246 16.62 31.18 -4.51
C GLU A 246 15.68 30.51 -3.51
N PHE A 247 14.65 29.80 -4.00
CA PHE A 247 13.73 29.06 -3.15
C PHE A 247 14.46 27.99 -2.32
N GLN A 248 15.32 27.19 -2.94
CA GLN A 248 16.07 26.14 -2.25
C GLN A 248 17.05 26.69 -1.21
N MET A 249 17.69 27.83 -1.48
CA MET A 249 18.56 28.52 -0.52
C MET A 249 17.76 28.95 0.72
N SER A 250 16.62 29.60 0.53
CA SER A 250 15.76 30.04 1.64
C SER A 250 15.27 28.87 2.51
N LYS A 251 14.97 27.72 1.89
CA LYS A 251 14.51 26.52 2.59
C LYS A 251 15.61 25.90 3.44
N ARG A 252 16.87 25.95 2.97
CA ARG A 252 18.04 25.47 3.72
C ARG A 252 18.33 26.34 4.93
N GLU A 253 18.24 27.65 4.78
CA GLU A 253 18.43 28.61 5.87
C GLU A 253 17.37 28.45 6.97
N LYS A 254 16.12 28.19 6.59
CA LYS A 254 15.01 27.99 7.52
C LYS A 254 14.91 26.57 8.10
N GLY A 255 15.70 25.62 7.59
CA GLY A 255 15.64 24.22 8.04
C GLY A 255 14.34 23.47 7.68
N GLU A 256 13.50 24.02 6.79
CA GLU A 256 12.15 23.51 6.46
C GLU A 256 12.17 22.33 5.47
N ASN A 257 13.07 21.37 5.66
CA ASN A 257 13.03 20.13 4.89
C ASN A 257 11.99 19.18 5.51
N GLY A 258 10.79 19.13 4.93
CA GLY A 258 9.71 18.24 5.37
C GLY A 258 10.08 16.76 5.46
N ASP A 259 11.09 16.31 4.71
CA ASP A 259 11.61 14.94 4.74
C ASP A 259 12.71 14.73 5.79
N SER A 260 13.08 15.76 6.57
CA SER A 260 14.22 15.72 7.50
C SER A 260 14.07 14.59 8.51
N LEU A 261 12.88 14.41 9.08
CA LEU A 261 12.61 13.35 10.06
C LEU A 261 12.77 11.95 9.46
N VAL A 262 12.29 11.71 8.24
CA VAL A 262 12.42 10.41 7.56
C VAL A 262 13.87 10.14 7.19
N ILE A 263 14.59 11.14 6.70
CA ILE A 263 16.00 11.04 6.36
C ILE A 263 16.85 10.78 7.61
N GLU A 264 16.55 11.46 8.71
CA GLU A 264 17.22 11.28 9.99
C GLU A 264 16.94 9.90 10.58
N LEU A 265 15.67 9.47 10.61
CA LEU A 265 15.30 8.12 11.02
C LEU A 265 16.03 7.07 10.18
N ALA A 266 16.07 7.24 8.86
CA ALA A 266 16.78 6.34 7.96
C ALA A 266 18.29 6.29 8.23
N LYS A 267 18.92 7.41 8.61
CA LYS A 267 20.32 7.43 9.03
C LYS A 267 20.51 6.66 10.34
N THR A 268 19.67 6.94 11.34
CA THR A 268 19.71 6.29 12.66
C THR A 268 19.50 4.79 12.58
N LYS A 269 18.52 4.35 11.77
CA LYS A 269 18.21 2.94 11.52
C LYS A 269 19.07 2.29 10.43
N ARG A 270 19.98 3.06 9.81
CA ARG A 270 20.82 2.63 8.67
C ARG A 270 20.01 2.00 7.54
N TRP A 271 18.84 2.56 7.22
CA TRP A 271 18.03 2.16 6.08
C TRP A 271 18.70 2.55 4.77
N ARG A 272 18.66 1.67 3.78
CA ARG A 272 19.32 1.88 2.48
C ARG A 272 18.31 2.14 1.38
N ARG A 273 18.51 3.20 0.58
CA ARG A 273 17.69 3.44 -0.61
C ARG A 273 18.05 2.48 -1.74
N CYS A 274 17.04 1.88 -2.37
CA CYS A 274 17.22 1.15 -3.61
C CYS A 274 17.72 2.09 -4.72
N SER A 275 18.76 1.70 -5.45
CA SER A 275 19.30 2.49 -6.56
C SER A 275 18.31 2.69 -7.71
N LYS A 276 17.43 1.72 -7.96
CA LYS A 276 16.42 1.73 -9.04
C LYS A 276 15.15 2.51 -8.68
N CYS A 277 14.48 2.16 -7.58
CA CYS A 277 13.18 2.77 -7.22
C CYS A 277 13.26 3.85 -6.12
N LYS A 278 14.44 4.09 -5.53
CA LYS A 278 14.71 5.10 -4.48
C LYS A 278 13.96 4.94 -3.15
N ILE A 279 13.13 3.91 -3.00
CA ILE A 279 12.46 3.54 -1.74
C ILE A 279 13.51 3.11 -0.70
N TYR A 280 13.32 3.52 0.55
CA TYR A 280 14.09 3.03 1.69
C TYR A 280 13.76 1.56 1.99
N VAL A 281 14.81 0.77 2.11
CA VAL A 281 14.73 -0.65 2.47
C VAL A 281 15.32 -0.78 3.86
N GLU A 282 14.57 -1.45 4.73
CA GLU A 282 15.04 -1.91 6.03
C GLU A 282 15.60 -3.33 5.90
N ARG A 283 16.71 -3.60 6.60
CA ARG A 283 17.25 -4.95 6.78
C ARG A 283 17.10 -5.34 8.23
N ILE A 284 16.26 -6.35 8.49
CA ILE A 284 16.05 -6.89 9.83
C ILE A 284 17.26 -7.73 10.27
N ASP A 285 17.67 -8.70 9.44
CA ASP A 285 18.86 -9.53 9.67
C ASP A 285 19.39 -10.18 8.37
N GLY A 286 20.53 -10.87 8.43
CA GLY A 286 21.02 -11.78 7.38
C GLY A 286 21.99 -11.16 6.38
N CYS A 287 21.97 -11.67 5.15
CA CYS A 287 22.94 -11.36 4.09
C CYS A 287 22.93 -9.86 3.70
N THR A 288 24.07 -9.35 3.21
CA THR A 288 24.16 -7.99 2.65
C THR A 288 23.55 -7.90 1.24
N ARG A 289 23.33 -9.02 0.54
CA ARG A 289 22.57 -9.06 -0.71
C ARG A 289 21.09 -8.99 -0.41
N ILE A 290 20.43 -7.89 -0.80
CA ILE A 290 18.98 -7.72 -0.63
C ILE A 290 18.30 -7.61 -1.98
N SER A 291 17.10 -8.17 -2.08
CA SER A 291 16.17 -7.96 -3.19
C SER A 291 15.16 -6.89 -2.80
N CYS A 292 15.12 -5.78 -3.54
CA CYS A 292 14.08 -4.78 -3.38
C CYS A 292 12.73 -5.33 -3.87
N ARG A 293 11.62 -4.78 -3.35
CA ARG A 293 10.26 -5.04 -3.83
C ARG A 293 10.08 -4.77 -5.34
N CYS A 294 10.88 -3.87 -5.92
CA CYS A 294 10.91 -3.59 -7.36
C CYS A 294 11.71 -4.63 -8.19
N GLY A 295 12.18 -5.71 -7.55
CA GLY A 295 12.97 -6.77 -8.17
C GLY A 295 14.47 -6.48 -8.29
N HIS A 296 14.93 -5.27 -7.97
CA HIS A 296 16.35 -4.93 -8.04
C HIS A 296 17.14 -5.54 -6.88
N GLU A 297 18.19 -6.29 -7.20
CA GLU A 297 19.11 -6.86 -6.21
C GLU A 297 20.32 -5.95 -6.03
N PHE A 298 20.62 -5.58 -4.78
CA PHE A 298 21.71 -4.66 -4.45
C PHE A 298 22.34 -5.02 -3.11
N CYS A 299 23.57 -4.53 -2.90
CA CYS A 299 24.23 -4.68 -1.61
C CYS A 299 23.72 -3.62 -0.62
N TYR A 300 23.23 -4.05 0.53
CA TYR A 300 22.73 -3.15 1.58
C TYR A 300 23.82 -2.25 2.16
N ALA A 301 25.07 -2.73 2.20
CA ALA A 301 26.20 -1.99 2.75
C ALA A 301 26.56 -0.77 1.89
N CYS A 302 26.72 -0.94 0.58
CA CYS A 302 27.15 0.14 -0.33
C CYS A 302 26.05 0.72 -1.22
N GLY A 303 24.90 0.06 -1.36
CA GLY A 303 23.80 0.48 -2.25
C GLY A 303 24.01 0.17 -3.74
N LEU A 304 25.13 -0.46 -4.12
CA LEU A 304 25.43 -0.81 -5.51
C LEU A 304 24.66 -2.05 -5.97
N SER A 305 24.33 -2.08 -7.26
CA SER A 305 23.73 -3.24 -7.93
C SER A 305 24.56 -4.50 -7.67
N TRP A 306 23.89 -5.60 -7.36
CA TRP A 306 24.57 -6.85 -7.09
C TRP A 306 25.08 -7.47 -8.40
N SER A 307 26.41 -7.48 -8.59
CA SER A 307 27.09 -8.19 -9.67
C SER A 307 27.84 -9.40 -9.12
N GLY A 308 28.15 -10.37 -9.98
CA GLY A 308 28.90 -11.59 -9.64
C GLY A 308 30.36 -11.36 -9.21
N THR A 309 30.76 -10.13 -8.89
CA THR A 309 32.07 -9.75 -8.34
C THR A 309 31.96 -9.05 -6.98
N HIS A 310 30.74 -8.82 -6.48
CA HIS A 310 30.47 -8.04 -5.28
C HIS A 310 30.39 -8.89 -4.00
N TYR A 311 31.37 -9.77 -3.78
CA TYR A 311 31.40 -10.68 -2.61
C TYR A 311 32.07 -10.08 -1.37
N SER A 312 32.93 -9.09 -1.55
CA SER A 312 33.70 -8.44 -0.47
C SER A 312 33.36 -6.97 -0.37
N CYS A 313 32.20 -6.66 0.22
CA CYS A 313 31.87 -5.29 0.56
C CYS A 313 32.26 -5.02 2.01
N VAL A 314 33.34 -4.27 2.21
CA VAL A 314 33.69 -3.74 3.53
C VAL A 314 32.79 -2.53 3.76
N GLY A 315 31.74 -2.69 4.57
CA GLY A 315 30.80 -1.61 4.86
C GLY A 315 31.51 -0.38 5.41
N ARG A 316 31.15 0.80 4.93
CA ARG A 316 31.45 2.08 5.59
C ARG A 316 30.30 2.46 6.51
#